data_AF-A0A0E2H7F6-F1
#
_entry.id   AF-A0A0E2H7F6-F1
#
_cell.length_a   1.000
_cell.length_b   1.000
_cell.length_c   1.000
_cell.angle_alpha   90.00
_cell.angle_beta   90.00
_cell.angle_gamma   90.00
#
_symmetry.space_group_name_H-M   'P 1'
#
loop_
_entity.id
_entity.type
_entity.pdbx_description
1 polymer ?
#
loop_
_entity_poly.entity_id
_entity_poly.type
_entity_poly.pdbx_seq_one_letter_code
_entity_poly.pdbx_strand_id
1 'polypeptide(L)' 'MKVVKKKILPEYFRVVRARKKNFEIRVDEDNVQVGDLLILEEWDGFYTGNSVRRHVKYVLRDAPSLGLKPGYCIISW' A
#
# COMPACT_ATOMS: atom_id res chain seq x y z
N MET A 1 -1.48 10.71 12.85
CA MET A 1 -1.98 10.45 11.48
C MET A 1 -0.96 11.00 10.50
N LYS A 2 -0.20 10.12 9.86
CA LYS A 2 0.78 10.45 8.81
C LYS A 2 0.15 10.19 7.43
N VAL A 3 0.55 10.98 6.44
CA VAL A 3 0.19 10.74 5.03
C VAL A 3 1.39 10.12 4.34
N VAL A 4 1.21 8.94 3.76
CA VAL A 4 2.24 8.22 3.01
C VAL A 4 1.82 8.14 1.55
N LYS A 5 2.69 8.58 0.63
CA LYS A 5 2.45 8.52 -0.81
C LYS A 5 3.31 7.44 -1.44
N LYS A 6 2.71 6.57 -2.24
CA LYS A 6 3.42 5.51 -2.97
C LYS A 6 2.95 5.40 -4.41
N LYS A 7 3.86 5.04 -5.30
CA LYS A 7 3.55 4.70 -6.68
C LYS A 7 2.91 3.31 -6.76
N ILE A 8 2.02 3.14 -7.72
CA ILE A 8 1.40 1.86 -8.08
C ILE A 8 1.23 1.80 -9.60
N LEU A 9 1.49 0.63 -10.19
CA LEU A 9 1.32 0.42 -11.63
C LEU A 9 -0.18 0.33 -12.01
N PRO A 10 -0.55 0.63 -13.26
CA PRO A 10 -1.96 0.70 -13.68
C PRO A 10 -2.74 -0.62 -13.49
N GLU A 11 -2.08 -1.77 -13.63
CA GLU A 11 -2.71 -3.08 -13.40
C GLU A 11 -3.19 -3.27 -11.95
N TYR A 12 -2.37 -2.88 -10.97
CA TYR A 12 -2.73 -2.97 -9.55
C TYR A 12 -3.64 -1.82 -9.13
N PHE A 13 -3.43 -0.62 -9.68
CA PHE A 13 -4.26 0.54 -9.40
C PHE A 13 -5.73 0.26 -9.73
N ARG A 14 -6.01 -0.33 -10.90
CA ARG A 14 -7.37 -0.69 -11.32
C ARG A 14 -8.07 -1.60 -10.31
N VAL A 15 -7.41 -2.64 -9.81
CA VAL A 15 -8.02 -3.59 -8.86
C VAL A 15 -8.10 -3.02 -7.43
N VAL A 16 -7.17 -2.17 -7.02
CA VAL A 16 -7.25 -1.43 -5.74
C VAL A 16 -8.40 -0.42 -5.78
N ARG A 17 -8.53 0.34 -6.88
CA ARG A 17 -9.61 1.31 -7.09
C ARG A 17 -10.97 0.61 -7.06
N ALA A 18 -11.08 -0.54 -7.72
CA ALA A 18 -12.27 -1.39 -7.75
C ALA A 18 -12.52 -2.18 -6.45
N ARG A 19 -11.73 -1.97 -5.38
CA ARG A 19 -11.87 -2.66 -4.08
C ARG A 19 -11.73 -4.19 -4.13
N LYS A 20 -11.16 -4.74 -5.21
CA LYS A 20 -10.85 -6.17 -5.35
C LYS A 20 -9.56 -6.54 -4.61
N LYS A 21 -8.59 -5.62 -4.58
CA LYS A 21 -7.35 -5.73 -3.80
C LYS A 21 -7.40 -4.75 -2.62
N ASN A 22 -7.44 -5.27 -1.40
CA ASN A 22 -7.56 -4.47 -0.16
C ASN A 22 -6.33 -4.55 0.74
N PHE A 23 -5.16 -4.76 0.13
CA PHE A 23 -3.88 -4.78 0.82
C PHE A 23 -2.74 -4.39 -0.11
N GLU A 24 -1.61 -3.95 0.45
CA GLU A 24 -0.31 -3.79 -0.21
C GLU A 24 0.72 -4.67 0.48
N ILE A 25 1.73 -5.12 -0.27
CA ILE A 25 2.95 -5.73 0.28
C ILE A 25 4.09 -4.79 -0.11
N ARG A 26 4.85 -4.28 0.86
CA ARG A 26 5.89 -3.25 0.64
C ARG A 26 7.07 -3.48 1.56
N VAL A 27 8.23 -2.95 1.19
CA VAL A 27 9.34 -2.76 2.14
C VAL A 27 8.87 -1.79 3.23
N ASP A 28 9.11 -2.10 4.50
CA ASP A 28 8.63 -1.32 5.65
C ASP A 28 9.55 -0.13 5.96
N GLU A 29 9.73 0.76 4.99
CA GLU A 29 10.63 1.92 5.10
C GLU A 29 9.96 3.15 5.73
N ASP A 30 8.64 3.29 5.58
CA ASP A 30 7.91 4.45 6.11
C ASP A 30 7.37 4.22 7.52
N ASN A 31 7.52 3.02 8.09
CA ASN A 31 6.92 2.64 9.37
C ASN A 31 5.42 2.99 9.43
N VAL A 32 4.64 2.52 8.45
CA VAL A 32 3.20 2.82 8.33
C VAL A 32 2.43 2.27 9.53
N GLN A 33 1.54 3.08 10.11
CA GLN A 33 0.76 2.73 11.29
C GLN A 33 -0.75 2.64 10.98
N VAL A 34 -1.48 1.92 11.83
CA VAL A 34 -2.96 1.96 11.81
C VAL A 34 -3.43 3.39 12.05
N GLY A 35 -4.39 3.85 11.26
CA GLY A 35 -4.88 5.23 11.25
C GLY A 35 -4.13 6.18 10.33
N ASP A 36 -3.03 5.76 9.69
CA ASP A 36 -2.38 6.55 8.65
C ASP A 36 -3.19 6.57 7.35
N LEU A 37 -2.93 7.60 6.52
CA LEU A 37 -3.51 7.74 5.20
C LEU A 37 -2.49 7.33 4.12
N LEU A 38 -2.77 6.24 3.43
CA LEU A 38 -2.00 5.80 2.27
C LEU A 38 -2.63 6.38 0.99
N ILE A 39 -1.83 7.11 0.22
CA ILE A 39 -2.19 7.61 -1.11
C ILE A 39 -1.39 6.82 -2.14
N LEU A 40 -2.11 6.08 -2.98
CA LEU A 40 -1.53 5.32 -4.08
C LEU A 40 -1.73 6.12 -5.37
N GLU A 41 -0.63 6.60 -5.94
CA GLU A 41 -0.58 7.36 -7.18
C GLU A 41 -0.33 6.39 -8.35
N GLU A 42 -1.14 6.46 -9.40
CA GLU A 42 -0.98 5.61 -10.58
C GLU A 42 0.15 6.15 -11.47
N TRP A 43 1.14 5.31 -11.75
CA TRP A 43 2.31 5.64 -12.56
C TRP A 43 2.47 4.67 -13.73
N ASP A 44 2.51 5.22 -14.95
CA ASP A 44 2.76 4.49 -16.20
C ASP A 44 3.90 5.19 -16.97
N GLY A 45 5.14 5.04 -16.49
CA GLY A 45 6.29 5.86 -16.90
C GLY A 45 6.25 7.29 -16.36
N PHE A 46 5.08 7.91 -16.31
CA PHE A 46 4.80 9.22 -15.71
C PHE A 46 3.62 9.12 -14.73
N TYR A 47 3.47 10.13 -13.88
CA TYR A 47 2.28 10.25 -13.04
C TYR A 47 1.06 10.54 -13.91
N THR A 48 0.08 9.65 -13.90
CA THR A 48 -1.11 9.73 -14.77
C THR A 48 -2.12 10.79 -14.32
N GLY A 49 -1.95 11.36 -13.12
CA GLY A 49 -2.94 12.23 -12.48
C GLY A 49 -3.94 11.49 -11.59
N ASN A 50 -4.02 10.16 -11.69
CA ASN A 50 -4.93 9.35 -10.88
C ASN A 50 -4.31 8.97 -9.53
N SER A 51 -5.13 9.02 -8.48
CA SER A 51 -4.75 8.53 -7.17
C SER A 51 -5.93 7.90 -6.43
N VAL A 52 -5.61 7.07 -5.43
CA VAL A 52 -6.60 6.48 -4.54
C VAL A 52 -6.13 6.58 -3.09
N ARG A 53 -7.07 6.97 -2.22
CA ARG A 53 -6.81 7.16 -0.79
C ARG A 53 -7.35 5.97 0.01
N ARG A 54 -6.56 5.49 0.96
CA ARG A 54 -6.88 4.36 1.83
C ARG A 54 -6.44 4.64 3.27
N HIS A 55 -7.38 4.55 4.21
CA HIS A 55 -7.06 4.62 5.63
C HIS A 55 -6.59 3.27 6.10
N VAL A 56 -5.39 3.20 6.66
CA VAL A 56 -4.79 1.95 7.11
C VAL A 56 -5.54 1.44 8.33
N LYS A 57 -6.03 0.20 8.24
CA LYS A 57 -6.74 -0.49 9.33
C LYS A 57 -5.92 -1.61 9.96
N TYR A 58 -4.95 -2.17 9.23
CA TYR A 58 -4.13 -3.25 9.72
C TYR A 58 -2.73 -3.22 9.08
N VAL A 59 -1.72 -3.59 9.87
CA VAL A 59 -0.34 -3.76 9.39
C VAL A 59 0.23 -5.05 9.98
N LEU A 60 0.70 -5.94 9.12
CA LEU A 60 1.43 -7.16 9.51
C LEU A 60 2.92 -6.96 9.28
N ARG A 61 3.71 -7.32 10.28
CA ARG A 61 5.19 -7.35 10.28
C ARG A 61 5.66 -8.69 10.83
N ASP A 62 6.94 -8.98 10.68
CA ASP A 62 7.63 -10.08 11.39
C ASP A 62 6.94 -11.45 11.30
N ALA A 63 6.44 -11.79 10.11
CA ALA A 63 5.75 -13.04 9.83
C ALA A 63 6.48 -13.94 8.81
N PRO A 64 7.79 -14.23 8.98
CA PRO A 64 8.56 -15.02 8.00
C PRO A 64 8.04 -16.46 7.86
N SER A 65 7.50 -17.05 8.94
CA SER A 65 6.88 -18.38 8.91
C SER A 65 5.63 -18.46 8.03
N LEU A 66 4.99 -17.32 7.74
CA LEU A 66 3.85 -17.21 6.84
C LEU A 66 4.24 -16.77 5.42
N GLY A 67 5.55 -16.69 5.14
CA GLY A 67 6.09 -16.31 3.83
C GLY A 67 6.32 -14.81 3.62
N LEU A 68 6.16 -13.97 4.66
CA LEU A 68 6.51 -12.56 4.58
C LEU A 68 8.03 -12.39 4.65
N LYS A 69 8.64 -11.85 3.60
CA LYS A 69 10.10 -11.60 3.58
C LYS A 69 10.50 -10.65 4.72
N PRO A 70 11.63 -10.88 5.41
CA PRO A 70 12.16 -9.93 6.40
C PRO A 70 12.28 -8.51 5.84
N GLY A 71 11.88 -7.51 6.62
CA GLY A 71 11.88 -6.10 6.21
C GLY A 71 10.70 -5.69 5.31
N TYR A 72 9.77 -6.60 4.99
CA TYR A 72 8.51 -6.28 4.32
C TYR A 72 7.36 -6.22 5.32
N CYS A 73 6.33 -5.45 4.98
CA CYS A 73 5.06 -5.40 5.69
C CYS A 73 3.89 -5.64 4.73
N ILE A 74 2.76 -6.06 5.29
CA ILE A 74 1.47 -6.07 4.62
C ILE A 74 0.60 -4.98 5.23
N ILE A 75 0.07 -4.08 4.41
CA ILE A 75 -0.78 -2.96 4.82
C ILE A 75 -2.18 -3.18 4.28
N SER A 76 -3.21 -3.16 5.12
CA SER A 76 -4.62 -3.35 4.71
C SER A 76 -5.54 -2.23 5.23
N TRP A 77 -6.69 -2.03 4.58
CA TRP A 77 -7.62 -0.91 4.75
C TRP A 77 -9.10 -1.30 4.57
#